data_AF-A0A963C804-F1
#
_entry.id   AF-A0A963C804-F1
#
_cell.length_a   1.000
_cell.length_b   1.000
_cell.length_c   1.000
_cell.angle_alpha   90.00
_cell.angle_beta   90.00
_cell.angle_gamma   90.00
#
_symmetry.space_group_name_H-M   'P 1'
#
loop_
_entity.id
_entity.type
_entity.pdbx_description
1 polymer ?
#
loop_
_entity_poly.entity_id
_entity_poly.type
_entity_poly.pdbx_seq_one_letter_code
_entity_poly.pdbx_strand_id
1 'polypeptide(L)'
;DTYQRKIEICERAYRLLTCVGFPPEDIIFDPNIFAIATGIGEHDNYAVDFIEAVKWIHGHLPHAKTSGGVSNVSFSFRGNNAVREAIHTVFLYHAIKAGMTMGIVNAGMLGVYDDLDAELRDKVEDVVLNRHPGAGDVLVEFAQTVQAGAARDSGPDLAWREQPVDKRLAHALVKGITDFVVADTEEVRARLAAEGKPPLAVIEGPLMAGMDV
;
A
#
# COMPACT_ATOMS: atom_id res chain seq x y z
N ASP A 1 10.20 3.34 15.11
CA ASP A 1 9.60 4.68 15.02
C ASP A 1 8.43 4.72 16.01
N THR A 2 8.23 5.79 16.77
CA THR A 2 7.24 5.82 17.86
C THR A 2 6.38 7.07 17.82
N TYR A 3 5.17 7.03 18.37
CA TYR A 3 4.31 8.21 18.54
C TYR A 3 5.07 9.42 19.10
N GLN A 4 5.82 9.25 20.19
CA GLN A 4 6.54 10.35 20.85
C GLN A 4 7.58 10.98 19.91
N ARG A 5 8.27 10.18 19.11
CA ARG A 5 9.28 10.68 18.17
C ARG A 5 8.63 11.44 17.01
N LYS A 6 7.49 10.95 16.51
CA LYS A 6 6.72 11.59 15.43
C LYS A 6 6.28 13.00 15.85
N ILE A 7 5.70 13.16 17.05
CA ILE A 7 5.22 14.47 17.52
C ILE A 7 6.38 15.45 17.81
N GLU A 8 7.48 14.97 18.40
CA GLU A 8 8.66 15.80 18.70
C GLU A 8 9.23 16.43 17.43
N ILE A 9 9.36 15.63 16.36
CA ILE A 9 9.88 16.09 15.06
C ILE A 9 8.90 17.08 14.41
N CYS A 10 7.61 16.74 14.36
CA CYS A 10 6.61 17.60 13.71
C CYS A 10 6.46 18.94 14.42
N GLU A 11 6.43 18.96 15.76
CA GLU A 11 6.37 20.19 16.54
C GLU A 11 7.59 21.08 16.30
N ARG A 12 8.79 20.49 16.35
CA ARG A 12 10.03 21.23 16.10
C ARG A 12 10.04 21.83 14.69
N ALA A 13 9.67 21.03 13.69
CA ALA A 13 9.61 21.48 12.30
C ALA A 13 8.58 22.60 12.10
N TYR A 14 7.38 22.45 12.69
CA TYR A 14 6.33 23.47 12.65
C TYR A 14 6.85 24.80 13.18
N ARG A 15 7.43 24.82 14.39
CA ARG A 15 7.98 26.04 15.00
C ARG A 15 9.05 26.68 14.11
N LEU A 16 9.97 25.90 13.58
CA LEU A 16 11.03 26.40 12.70
C LEU A 16 10.47 27.08 11.44
N LEU A 17 9.50 26.44 10.78
CA LEU A 17 8.85 26.96 9.57
C LEU A 17 8.04 28.22 9.87
N THR A 18 7.23 28.21 10.93
CA THR A 18 6.42 29.38 11.28
C THR A 18 7.25 30.57 11.76
N CYS A 19 8.39 30.33 12.44
CA CYS A 19 9.30 31.40 12.88
C CYS A 19 9.92 32.18 11.72
N VAL A 20 10.06 31.57 10.54
CA VAL A 20 10.55 32.25 9.33
C VAL A 20 9.40 32.78 8.44
N GLY A 21 8.17 32.76 8.93
CA GLY A 21 6.99 33.29 8.24
C GLY A 21 6.39 32.34 7.18
N PHE A 22 6.72 31.05 7.20
CA PHE A 22 6.08 30.07 6.32
C PHE A 22 4.60 29.88 6.74
N PRO A 23 3.62 29.99 5.82
CA PRO A 23 2.21 29.82 6.16
C PRO A 23 1.92 28.41 6.70
N PRO A 24 1.31 28.26 7.90
CA PRO A 24 1.06 26.95 8.49
C PRO A 24 0.08 26.09 7.68
N GLU A 25 -0.86 26.70 6.96
CA GLU A 25 -1.82 26.03 6.07
C GLU A 25 -1.17 25.33 4.86
N ASP A 26 0.06 25.70 4.52
CA ASP A 26 0.86 25.08 3.45
C ASP A 26 1.77 23.97 3.96
N ILE A 27 1.82 23.74 5.28
CA ILE A 27 2.61 22.66 5.87
C ILE A 27 1.81 21.36 5.81
N ILE A 28 2.42 20.34 5.19
CA ILE A 28 1.91 18.97 5.20
C ILE A 28 2.93 18.09 5.93
N PHE A 29 2.55 17.56 7.09
CA PHE A 29 3.37 16.59 7.81
C PHE A 29 3.08 15.17 7.31
N ASP A 30 4.14 14.39 7.13
CA ASP A 30 4.07 12.93 6.98
C ASP A 30 4.72 12.30 8.22
N PRO A 31 3.91 11.81 9.19
CA PRO A 31 4.43 11.11 10.36
C PRO A 31 5.04 9.73 10.07
N ASN A 32 5.20 9.32 8.81
CA ASN A 32 5.65 8.03 8.32
C ASN A 32 4.66 6.88 8.57
N ILE A 33 4.09 6.37 7.49
CA ILE A 33 3.34 5.10 7.46
C ILE A 33 4.31 3.95 7.20
N PHE A 34 4.38 3.01 8.15
CA PHE A 34 5.19 1.80 8.04
C PHE A 34 4.34 0.53 7.96
N ALA A 35 4.95 -0.55 7.48
CA ALA A 35 4.31 -1.86 7.38
C ALA A 35 3.99 -2.43 8.77
N ILE A 36 2.81 -3.04 8.88
CA ILE A 36 2.38 -3.80 10.07
C ILE A 36 2.26 -5.29 9.75
N ALA A 37 2.05 -6.13 10.76
CA ALA A 37 2.01 -7.59 10.62
C ALA A 37 3.24 -8.14 9.88
N THR A 38 4.43 -7.66 10.21
CA THR A 38 5.68 -8.10 9.57
C THR A 38 6.30 -9.35 10.23
N GLY A 39 5.65 -9.89 11.27
CA GLY A 39 6.21 -10.93 12.15
C GLY A 39 7.24 -10.41 13.17
N ILE A 40 7.37 -9.09 13.32
CA ILE A 40 8.28 -8.44 14.28
C ILE A 40 7.41 -7.61 15.21
N GLY A 41 7.35 -7.98 16.50
CA GLY A 41 6.39 -7.39 17.45
C GLY A 41 6.56 -5.88 17.67
N GLU A 42 7.77 -5.36 17.48
CA GLU A 42 8.06 -3.93 17.53
C GLU A 42 7.36 -3.11 16.42
N HIS A 43 6.87 -3.78 15.37
CA HIS A 43 6.19 -3.13 14.24
C HIS A 43 4.66 -3.10 14.38
N ASP A 44 4.10 -3.89 15.32
CA ASP A 44 2.65 -4.06 15.45
C ASP A 44 1.93 -2.73 15.76
N ASN A 45 2.61 -1.82 16.47
CA ASN A 45 2.02 -0.54 16.87
C ASN A 45 2.21 0.59 15.84
N TYR A 46 2.84 0.36 14.70
CA TYR A 46 3.19 1.45 13.77
C TYR A 46 1.99 2.19 13.19
N ALA A 47 0.89 1.49 12.90
CA ALA A 47 -0.34 2.11 12.43
C ALA A 47 -1.01 2.96 13.53
N VAL A 48 -1.07 2.44 14.76
CA VAL A 48 -1.58 3.17 15.94
C VAL A 48 -0.75 4.41 16.21
N ASP A 49 0.58 4.30 16.19
CA ASP A 49 1.49 5.42 16.41
C ASP A 49 1.31 6.53 15.36
N PHE A 50 1.01 6.17 14.11
CA PHE A 50 0.68 7.13 13.07
C PHE A 50 -0.66 7.83 13.34
N ILE A 51 -1.72 7.06 13.65
CA ILE A 51 -3.07 7.60 13.90
C ILE A 51 -3.06 8.56 15.09
N GLU A 52 -2.39 8.20 16.18
CA GLU A 52 -2.26 9.07 17.36
C GLU A 52 -1.40 10.31 17.06
N ALA A 53 -0.33 10.18 16.25
CA ALA A 53 0.46 11.33 15.83
C ALA A 53 -0.37 12.30 14.96
N VAL A 54 -1.18 11.79 14.04
CA VAL A 54 -2.12 12.60 13.23
C VAL A 54 -3.09 13.35 14.14
N LYS A 55 -3.70 12.66 15.10
CA LYS A 55 -4.61 13.27 16.10
C LYS A 55 -3.94 14.38 16.88
N TRP A 56 -2.70 14.15 17.31
CA TRP A 56 -1.94 15.14 18.05
C TRP A 56 -1.63 16.37 17.17
N ILE A 57 -1.12 16.15 15.95
CA ILE A 57 -0.79 17.23 15.00
C ILE A 57 -2.03 18.07 14.71
N HIS A 58 -3.16 17.43 14.42
CA HIS A 58 -4.42 18.11 14.14
C HIS A 58 -4.88 19.00 15.32
N GLY A 59 -4.69 18.54 16.56
CA GLY A 59 -5.07 19.27 17.77
C GLY A 59 -4.08 20.34 18.23
N HIS A 60 -2.78 20.21 17.91
CA HIS A 60 -1.71 21.02 18.51
C HIS A 60 -0.97 21.92 17.51
N LEU A 61 -1.03 21.64 16.22
CA LEU A 61 -0.37 22.40 15.16
C LEU A 61 -1.43 23.02 14.23
N PRO A 62 -1.98 24.20 14.58
CA PRO A 62 -3.09 24.81 13.84
C PRO A 62 -2.79 24.95 12.36
N HIS A 63 -3.80 24.72 11.52
CA HIS A 63 -3.74 24.80 10.04
C HIS A 63 -2.85 23.78 9.33
N ALA A 64 -1.88 23.16 10.03
CA ALA A 64 -1.05 22.12 9.45
C ALA A 64 -1.90 20.93 8.99
N LYS A 65 -1.55 20.40 7.83
CA LYS A 65 -2.16 19.22 7.22
C LYS A 65 -1.32 17.99 7.53
N THR A 66 -1.93 16.83 7.37
CA THR A 66 -1.27 15.53 7.50
C THR A 66 -1.49 14.68 6.26
N SER A 67 -0.47 13.91 5.89
CA SER A 67 -0.45 12.99 4.76
C SER A 67 0.34 11.72 5.10
N GLY A 68 0.35 10.77 4.16
CA GLY A 68 1.17 9.57 4.24
C GLY A 68 0.99 8.64 3.03
N GLY A 69 2.00 7.82 2.77
CA GLY A 69 1.96 6.74 1.78
C GLY A 69 1.16 5.53 2.25
N VAL A 70 -0.16 5.49 1.99
CA VAL A 70 -1.07 4.48 2.53
C VAL A 70 -0.70 3.07 2.10
N SER A 71 -0.20 2.90 0.88
CA SER A 71 0.20 1.56 0.39
C SER A 71 1.27 0.88 1.25
N ASN A 72 2.05 1.63 2.03
CA ASN A 72 3.11 1.12 2.90
C ASN A 72 2.56 0.29 4.08
N VAL A 73 1.39 0.61 4.63
CA VAL A 73 0.84 -0.11 5.80
C VAL A 73 0.61 -1.59 5.48
N SER A 74 0.26 -1.88 4.25
CA SER A 74 -0.14 -3.21 3.76
C SER A 74 1.01 -4.05 3.17
N PHE A 75 2.27 -3.61 3.30
CA PHE A 75 3.39 -4.18 2.54
C PHE A 75 3.56 -5.69 2.76
N SER A 76 3.29 -6.19 3.97
CA SER A 76 3.38 -7.61 4.34
C SER A 76 2.43 -8.51 3.55
N PHE A 77 1.39 -7.95 2.92
CA PHE A 77 0.34 -8.68 2.20
C PHE A 77 0.43 -8.52 0.67
N ARG A 78 1.63 -8.22 0.14
CA ARG A 78 1.88 -8.18 -1.31
C ARG A 78 1.39 -9.47 -1.98
N GLY A 79 0.67 -9.32 -3.09
CA GLY A 79 0.04 -10.43 -3.82
C GLY A 79 -1.40 -10.74 -3.38
N ASN A 80 -1.88 -10.20 -2.26
CA ASN A 80 -3.27 -10.33 -1.82
C ASN A 80 -3.98 -8.97 -1.83
N ASN A 81 -4.47 -8.56 -3.00
CA ASN A 81 -5.07 -7.24 -3.17
C ASN A 81 -6.32 -7.03 -2.32
N ALA A 82 -7.14 -8.06 -2.10
CA ALA A 82 -8.35 -7.97 -1.27
C ALA A 82 -8.02 -7.59 0.18
N VAL A 83 -7.03 -8.26 0.79
CA VAL A 83 -6.59 -7.94 2.15
C VAL A 83 -5.91 -6.57 2.20
N ARG A 84 -5.11 -6.20 1.19
CA ARG A 84 -4.46 -4.88 1.14
C ARG A 84 -5.49 -3.76 1.06
N GLU A 85 -6.49 -3.88 0.21
CA GLU A 85 -7.59 -2.92 0.07
C GLU A 85 -8.39 -2.79 1.38
N ALA A 86 -8.68 -3.90 2.06
CA ALA A 86 -9.31 -3.87 3.37
C ALA A 86 -8.44 -3.12 4.40
N ILE A 87 -7.14 -3.40 4.46
CA ILE A 87 -6.19 -2.68 5.32
C ILE A 87 -6.18 -1.19 5.02
N HIS A 88 -6.11 -0.79 3.75
CA HIS A 88 -6.13 0.63 3.35
C HIS A 88 -7.42 1.31 3.80
N THR A 89 -8.55 0.65 3.58
CA THR A 89 -9.88 1.16 3.89
C THR A 89 -10.05 1.37 5.40
N VAL A 90 -9.69 0.37 6.22
CA VAL A 90 -9.76 0.46 7.69
C VAL A 90 -8.77 1.49 8.22
N PHE A 91 -7.53 1.50 7.74
CA PHE A 91 -6.52 2.46 8.16
C PHE A 91 -6.96 3.90 7.87
N LEU A 92 -7.44 4.17 6.65
CA LEU A 92 -7.92 5.49 6.25
C LEU A 92 -9.15 5.90 7.06
N TYR A 93 -10.09 4.99 7.33
CA TYR A 93 -11.26 5.29 8.15
C TYR A 93 -10.88 5.86 9.51
N HIS A 94 -9.94 5.22 10.21
CA HIS A 94 -9.48 5.67 11.52
C HIS A 94 -8.56 6.89 11.44
N ALA A 95 -7.65 6.94 10.47
CA ALA A 95 -6.75 8.08 10.30
C ALA A 95 -7.51 9.37 9.93
N ILE A 96 -8.51 9.29 9.04
CA ILE A 96 -9.37 10.44 8.68
C ILE A 96 -10.17 10.91 9.88
N LYS A 97 -10.75 9.99 10.67
CA LYS A 97 -11.42 10.34 11.94
C LYS A 97 -10.49 11.03 12.93
N ALA A 98 -9.21 10.68 12.93
CA ALA A 98 -8.18 11.33 13.75
C ALA A 98 -7.75 12.70 13.23
N GLY A 99 -8.17 13.11 12.02
CA GLY A 99 -7.83 14.40 11.42
C GLY A 99 -6.86 14.32 10.25
N MET A 100 -6.65 13.14 9.65
CA MET A 100 -5.88 13.01 8.41
C MET A 100 -6.57 13.75 7.26
N THR A 101 -5.84 14.64 6.60
CA THR A 101 -6.40 15.52 5.56
C THR A 101 -6.12 15.06 4.13
N MET A 102 -5.03 14.32 3.92
CA MET A 102 -4.55 13.91 2.61
C MET A 102 -3.92 12.52 2.70
N GLY A 103 -3.78 11.81 1.58
CA GLY A 103 -3.09 10.53 1.54
C GLY A 103 -2.63 10.19 0.13
N ILE A 104 -1.46 9.57 0.00
CA ILE A 104 -0.97 9.04 -1.28
C ILE A 104 -1.50 7.61 -1.39
N VAL A 105 -2.49 7.44 -2.26
CA VAL A 105 -3.32 6.23 -2.38
C VAL A 105 -3.39 5.75 -3.83
N ASN A 106 -3.66 4.46 -4.01
CA ASN A 106 -4.17 3.97 -5.28
C ASN A 106 -5.70 4.12 -5.28
N ALA A 107 -6.23 5.04 -6.09
CA ALA A 107 -7.67 5.33 -6.12
C ALA A 107 -8.53 4.11 -6.49
N GLY A 108 -7.99 3.13 -7.22
CA GLY A 108 -8.69 1.89 -7.57
C GLY A 108 -8.70 0.81 -6.49
N MET A 109 -8.01 1.03 -5.36
CA MET A 109 -7.95 0.10 -4.22
C MET A 109 -8.54 0.73 -2.94
N LEU A 110 -9.50 1.65 -3.10
CA LEU A 110 -10.21 2.28 -2.00
C LEU A 110 -11.62 1.72 -1.91
N GLY A 111 -11.87 0.90 -0.89
CA GLY A 111 -13.18 0.36 -0.60
C GLY A 111 -14.01 1.30 0.28
N VAL A 112 -15.29 0.95 0.44
CA VAL A 112 -16.17 1.56 1.44
C VAL A 112 -16.10 0.73 2.72
N TYR A 113 -15.81 1.38 3.85
CA TYR A 113 -15.62 0.70 5.14
C TYR A 113 -16.79 -0.20 5.57
N ASP A 114 -18.02 0.26 5.30
CA ASP A 114 -19.25 -0.47 5.66
C ASP A 114 -19.56 -1.66 4.73
N ASP A 115 -18.96 -1.67 3.53
CA ASP A 115 -19.14 -2.75 2.53
C ASP A 115 -18.14 -3.91 2.73
N LEU A 116 -17.15 -3.74 3.61
CA LEU A 116 -16.22 -4.81 3.95
C LEU A 116 -16.95 -5.96 4.66
N ASP A 117 -16.62 -7.20 4.28
CA ASP A 117 -17.04 -8.39 5.02
C ASP A 117 -16.70 -8.24 6.51
N ALA A 118 -17.67 -8.55 7.37
CA ALA A 118 -17.57 -8.26 8.79
C ALA A 118 -16.41 -9.01 9.47
N GLU A 119 -16.13 -10.25 9.06
CA GLU A 119 -15.04 -11.03 9.62
C GLU A 119 -13.68 -10.50 9.14
N LEU A 120 -13.55 -10.20 7.84
CA LEU A 120 -12.32 -9.59 7.31
C LEU A 120 -12.06 -8.23 7.96
N ARG A 121 -13.09 -7.39 8.09
CA ARG A 121 -12.99 -6.06 8.70
C ARG A 121 -12.51 -6.15 10.14
N ASP A 122 -13.08 -7.06 10.94
CA ASP A 122 -12.73 -7.22 12.35
C ASP A 122 -11.25 -7.64 12.52
N LYS A 123 -10.79 -8.62 11.74
CA LYS A 123 -9.38 -9.05 11.77
C LYS A 123 -8.42 -7.96 11.29
N VAL A 124 -8.82 -7.18 10.29
CA VAL A 124 -8.02 -6.03 9.83
C VAL A 124 -7.98 -4.95 10.90
N GLU A 125 -9.08 -4.66 11.60
CA GLU A 125 -9.08 -3.73 12.73
C GLU A 125 -8.18 -4.22 13.86
N ASP A 126 -8.16 -5.51 14.18
CA ASP A 126 -7.26 -6.06 15.19
C ASP A 126 -5.79 -5.73 14.89
N VAL A 127 -5.39 -5.82 13.62
CA VAL A 127 -4.03 -5.53 13.18
C VAL A 127 -3.75 -4.04 13.09
N VAL A 128 -4.64 -3.26 12.46
CA VAL A 128 -4.45 -1.81 12.28
C VAL A 128 -4.45 -1.06 13.61
N LEU A 129 -5.30 -1.48 14.55
CA LEU A 129 -5.43 -0.86 15.87
C LEU A 129 -4.65 -1.60 16.97
N ASN A 130 -3.92 -2.66 16.61
CA ASN A 130 -3.15 -3.48 17.53
C ASN A 130 -3.95 -3.89 18.80
N ARG A 131 -5.18 -4.38 18.60
CA ARG A 131 -6.16 -4.61 19.71
C ARG A 131 -5.75 -5.75 20.63
N HIS A 132 -5.03 -6.73 20.11
CA HIS A 132 -4.50 -7.84 20.90
C HIS A 132 -3.22 -8.43 20.28
N PRO A 133 -2.36 -9.08 21.08
CA PRO A 133 -1.17 -9.76 20.58
C PRO A 133 -1.51 -10.83 19.54
N GLY A 134 -0.61 -11.04 18.56
CA GLY A 134 -0.76 -12.08 17.55
C GLY A 134 -1.80 -11.81 16.46
N ALA A 135 -2.43 -10.63 16.45
CA ALA A 135 -3.39 -10.24 15.41
C ALA A 135 -2.79 -10.35 13.99
N GLY A 136 -1.51 -9.97 13.84
CA GLY A 136 -0.81 -10.03 12.57
C GLY A 136 -0.75 -11.46 12.01
N ASP A 137 -0.37 -12.44 12.84
CA ASP A 137 -0.29 -13.84 12.45
C ASP A 137 -1.66 -14.40 12.06
N VAL A 138 -2.70 -14.07 12.85
CA VAL A 138 -4.09 -14.46 12.57
C VAL A 138 -4.57 -13.92 11.22
N LEU A 139 -4.25 -12.65 10.90
CA LEU A 139 -4.62 -12.07 9.62
C LEU A 139 -3.82 -12.68 8.45
N VAL A 140 -2.55 -13.04 8.66
CA VAL A 140 -1.74 -13.73 7.65
C VAL A 140 -2.32 -15.12 7.33
N GLU A 141 -2.72 -15.89 8.34
CA GLU A 141 -3.38 -17.18 8.14
C GLU A 141 -4.73 -17.01 7.42
N PHE A 142 -5.54 -16.04 7.84
CA PHE A 142 -6.81 -15.74 7.19
C PHE A 142 -6.63 -15.26 5.74
N ALA A 143 -5.59 -14.49 5.44
CA ALA A 143 -5.32 -14.01 4.10
C ALA A 143 -5.14 -15.17 3.09
N GLN A 144 -4.61 -16.31 3.53
CA GLN A 144 -4.47 -17.51 2.68
C GLN A 144 -5.84 -18.08 2.25
N THR A 145 -6.84 -18.02 3.13
CA THR A 145 -8.19 -18.51 2.81
C THR A 145 -8.92 -17.57 1.85
N VAL A 146 -8.76 -16.26 2.02
CA VAL A 146 -9.31 -15.22 1.14
C VAL A 146 -8.72 -15.32 -0.27
N GLN A 147 -7.40 -15.54 -0.37
CA GLN A 147 -6.73 -15.75 -1.66
C GLN A 147 -7.24 -17.02 -2.36
N ALA A 148 -7.48 -18.10 -1.61
CA ALA A 148 -8.07 -19.33 -2.13
C ALA A 148 -9.55 -19.19 -2.51
N GLY A 149 -10.30 -18.32 -1.82
CA GLY A 149 -11.70 -17.99 -2.12
C GLY A 149 -11.85 -17.14 -3.39
N ALA A 150 -11.01 -16.12 -3.56
CA ALA A 150 -10.94 -15.33 -4.80
C ALA A 150 -10.52 -16.18 -6.01
N ALA A 151 -9.67 -17.19 -5.79
CA ALA A 151 -9.32 -18.18 -6.82
C ALA A 151 -10.47 -19.16 -7.14
N ARG A 152 -11.50 -19.26 -6.29
CA ARG A 152 -12.69 -20.10 -6.53
C ARG A 152 -13.81 -19.38 -7.28
N ASP A 153 -13.96 -18.07 -7.15
CA ASP A 153 -15.04 -17.30 -7.80
C ASP A 153 -14.65 -16.70 -9.17
N SER A 154 -13.40 -16.84 -9.57
CA SER A 154 -13.01 -16.74 -10.97
C SER A 154 -11.82 -17.65 -11.19
N GLY A 155 -12.02 -18.79 -11.86
CA GLY A 155 -10.89 -19.46 -12.51
C GLY A 155 -10.10 -18.41 -13.30
N PRO A 156 -8.76 -18.45 -13.33
CA PRO A 156 -7.97 -17.37 -13.89
C PRO A 156 -8.50 -17.07 -15.29
N ASP A 157 -8.98 -15.85 -15.50
CA ASP A 157 -9.32 -15.38 -16.83
C ASP A 157 -8.00 -15.34 -17.61
N LEU A 158 -7.69 -16.44 -18.29
CA LEU A 158 -6.49 -16.59 -19.10
C LEU A 158 -6.71 -16.03 -20.51
N ALA A 159 -7.81 -15.32 -20.80
CA ALA A 159 -8.02 -14.72 -22.12
C ALA A 159 -6.89 -13.75 -22.50
N TRP A 160 -6.26 -13.09 -21.51
CA TRP A 160 -5.08 -12.26 -21.75
C TRP A 160 -3.86 -13.07 -22.24
N ARG A 161 -3.78 -14.38 -21.95
CA ARG A 161 -2.71 -15.26 -22.44
C ARG A 161 -2.78 -15.49 -23.95
N GLU A 162 -3.93 -15.28 -24.56
CA GLU A 162 -4.11 -15.39 -26.00
C GLU A 162 -3.56 -14.16 -26.76
N GLN A 163 -3.18 -13.10 -26.04
CA GLN A 163 -2.62 -11.90 -26.64
C GLN A 163 -1.13 -12.04 -27.00
N PRO A 164 -0.60 -11.17 -27.88
CA PRO A 164 0.83 -11.10 -28.16
C PRO A 164 1.66 -10.86 -26.90
N VAL A 165 2.88 -11.40 -26.83
CA VAL A 165 3.74 -11.37 -25.64
C VAL A 165 3.96 -9.98 -25.04
N ASP A 166 4.03 -8.94 -25.88
CA ASP A 166 4.17 -7.55 -25.42
C ASP A 166 2.96 -7.09 -24.60
N LYS A 167 1.75 -7.49 -25.02
CA LYS A 167 0.50 -7.22 -24.29
C LYS A 167 0.36 -8.08 -23.05
N ARG A 168 0.88 -9.31 -23.07
CA ARG A 168 0.91 -10.20 -21.89
C ARG A 168 1.82 -9.63 -20.80
N LEU A 169 3.02 -9.19 -21.16
CA LEU A 169 3.95 -8.54 -20.23
C LEU A 169 3.37 -7.25 -19.66
N ALA A 170 2.76 -6.40 -20.50
CA ALA A 170 2.11 -5.18 -20.03
C ALA A 170 0.95 -5.49 -19.06
N HIS A 171 0.08 -6.45 -19.42
CA HIS A 171 -1.01 -6.88 -18.55
C HIS A 171 -0.50 -7.42 -17.20
N ALA A 172 0.48 -8.32 -17.25
CA ALA A 172 1.09 -8.90 -16.05
C ALA A 172 1.75 -7.84 -15.17
N LEU A 173 2.41 -6.84 -15.77
CA LEU A 173 3.05 -5.74 -15.06
C LEU A 173 2.03 -4.81 -14.38
N VAL A 174 0.98 -4.39 -15.10
CA VAL A 174 -0.09 -3.52 -14.58
C VAL A 174 -0.88 -4.21 -13.48
N LYS A 175 -1.13 -5.52 -13.62
CA LYS A 175 -1.92 -6.32 -12.66
C LYS A 175 -1.07 -6.95 -11.55
N GLY A 176 0.26 -6.84 -11.62
CA GLY A 176 1.18 -7.42 -10.64
C GLY A 176 1.20 -8.95 -10.64
N ILE A 177 0.97 -9.58 -11.79
CA ILE A 177 0.97 -11.03 -11.96
C ILE A 177 2.40 -11.51 -12.21
N THR A 178 2.90 -12.40 -11.34
CA THR A 178 4.25 -12.97 -11.48
C THR A 178 4.27 -14.28 -12.25
N ASP A 179 3.11 -14.90 -12.44
CA ASP A 179 2.96 -16.12 -13.22
C ASP A 179 3.34 -15.83 -14.68
N PHE A 180 4.11 -16.75 -15.29
CA PHE A 180 4.61 -16.66 -16.68
C PHE A 180 5.66 -15.58 -16.97
N VAL A 181 6.07 -14.76 -16.00
CA VAL A 181 7.02 -13.65 -16.22
C VAL A 181 8.34 -14.13 -16.87
N VAL A 182 8.87 -15.26 -16.42
CA VAL A 182 10.12 -15.84 -16.96
C VAL A 182 9.93 -16.28 -18.40
N ALA A 183 8.82 -16.96 -18.71
CA ALA A 183 8.54 -17.48 -20.04
C ALA A 183 8.31 -16.34 -21.06
N ASP A 184 7.50 -15.35 -20.70
CA ASP A 184 7.21 -14.22 -21.58
C ASP A 184 8.44 -13.29 -21.75
N THR A 185 9.22 -13.07 -20.69
CA THR A 185 10.47 -12.29 -20.77
C THR A 185 11.47 -12.99 -21.68
N GLU A 186 11.58 -14.31 -21.60
CA GLU A 186 12.49 -15.09 -22.45
C GLU A 186 12.04 -15.12 -23.92
N GLU A 187 10.73 -15.22 -24.18
CA GLU A 187 10.17 -15.13 -25.53
C GLU A 187 10.53 -13.78 -26.19
N VAL A 188 10.39 -12.67 -25.45
CA VAL A 188 10.79 -11.35 -25.94
C VAL A 188 12.30 -11.24 -26.08
N ARG A 189 13.07 -11.73 -25.11
CA ARG A 189 14.54 -11.70 -25.16
C ARG A 189 15.04 -12.46 -26.39
N ALA A 190 14.47 -13.63 -26.70
CA ALA A 190 14.83 -14.42 -27.86
C ALA A 190 14.49 -13.70 -29.19
N ARG A 191 13.30 -13.10 -29.28
CA ARG A 191 12.88 -12.28 -30.44
C ARG A 191 13.82 -11.09 -30.66
N LEU A 192 14.12 -10.31 -29.61
CA LEU A 192 15.01 -9.15 -29.69
C LEU A 192 16.46 -9.55 -29.98
N ALA A 193 16.92 -10.69 -29.46
CA ALA A 193 18.24 -11.22 -29.79
C ALA A 193 18.36 -11.60 -31.28
N ALA A 194 17.30 -12.16 -31.87
CA ALA A 194 17.26 -12.43 -33.32
C ALA A 194 17.29 -11.15 -34.17
N GLU A 195 16.82 -10.03 -33.61
CA GLU A 195 16.91 -8.69 -34.21
C GLU A 195 18.27 -7.98 -33.93
N GLY A 196 19.20 -8.64 -33.23
CA GLY A 196 20.51 -8.08 -32.88
C GLY A 196 20.48 -7.06 -31.73
N LYS A 197 19.41 -7.00 -30.95
CA LYS A 197 19.25 -6.07 -29.82
C LYS A 197 19.78 -6.67 -28.51
N PRO A 198 20.32 -5.84 -27.59
CA PRO A 198 20.83 -6.31 -26.30
C PRO A 198 19.66 -6.72 -25.37
N PRO A 199 19.91 -7.59 -24.36
CA PRO A 199 18.89 -7.98 -23.37
C PRO A 199 18.22 -6.80 -22.65
N LEU A 200 18.94 -5.67 -22.51
CA LEU A 200 18.40 -4.44 -21.94
C LEU A 200 17.17 -3.90 -22.69
N ALA A 201 17.06 -4.18 -24.00
CA ALA A 201 15.93 -3.75 -24.82
C ALA A 201 14.59 -4.42 -24.41
N VAL A 202 14.62 -5.52 -23.66
CA VAL A 202 13.42 -6.12 -23.04
C VAL A 202 12.85 -5.20 -21.96
N ILE A 203 13.74 -4.57 -21.19
CA ILE A 203 13.40 -3.62 -20.13
C ILE A 203 12.94 -2.31 -20.76
N GLU A 204 13.79 -1.70 -21.60
CA GLU A 204 13.54 -0.37 -22.18
C GLU A 204 12.38 -0.35 -23.19
N GLY A 205 11.97 -1.50 -23.71
CA GLY A 205 10.85 -1.61 -24.65
C GLY A 205 9.57 -2.11 -23.97
N PRO A 206 9.24 -3.41 -24.07
CA PRO A 206 7.92 -3.92 -23.67
C PRO A 206 7.60 -3.78 -22.18
N LEU A 207 8.60 -3.85 -21.29
CA LEU A 207 8.35 -3.64 -19.85
C LEU A 207 8.08 -2.17 -19.52
N MET A 208 8.91 -1.23 -20.01
CA MET A 208 8.65 0.21 -19.85
C MET A 208 7.34 0.64 -20.52
N ALA A 209 7.05 0.15 -21.73
CA ALA A 209 5.79 0.43 -22.42
C ALA A 209 4.56 -0.09 -21.65
N GLY A 210 4.72 -1.12 -20.80
CA GLY A 210 3.67 -1.59 -19.90
C GLY A 210 3.49 -0.72 -18.65
N MET A 211 4.48 0.10 -18.28
CA MET A 211 4.39 1.06 -17.16
C MET A 211 3.73 2.38 -17.57
N ASP A 212 3.75 2.71 -18.86
CA ASP A 212 3.22 3.95 -19.44
C ASP A 212 1.74 3.86 -19.90
N VAL A 213 1.01 2.79 -19.54
CA VAL A 213 -0.41 2.57 -19.89
C VAL A 213 -1.34 3.03 -18.79
#